data_AF-A0A7S2KTU5-F1
#
_entry.id   AF-A0A7S2KTU5-F1
#
_cell.length_a   1.000
_cell.length_b   1.000
_cell.length_c   1.000
_cell.angle_alpha   90.00
_cell.angle_beta   90.00
_cell.angle_gamma   90.00
#
_symmetry.space_group_name_H-M   'P 1'
#
loop_
_entity.id
_entity.type
_entity.pdbx_description
1 polymer ?
#
loop_
_entity_poly.entity_id
_entity_poly.type
_entity_poly.pdbx_seq_one_letter_code
_entity_poly.pdbx_strand_id
1 'polypeptide(L)'
;RGFDELCTWHLRYVVGSWHGDECLAWARANVDRDLRRPDKIGKAAQMVQYRDFNDAGVSVQEGLRFYGGAKTTMAVLRRDGGVCGAVSKFGASSCQAFGVPAMPVGQPGHCALLWRGPEGEWELENDNAGLSRSRMHDGIQRTWRGVGPCSEEAG
;
A
#
# COMPACT_ATOMS: atom_id res chain seq x y z
N ARG A 1 -8.64 12.83 13.78
CA ARG A 1 -7.96 12.42 15.03
C ARG A 1 -6.49 12.22 14.74
N GLY A 2 -5.62 12.70 15.61
CA GLY A 2 -4.17 12.78 15.38
C GLY A 2 -3.40 11.54 15.82
N PHE A 3 -2.10 11.52 15.53
CA PHE A 3 -1.16 10.48 15.91
C PHE A 3 -1.04 10.30 17.44
N ASP A 4 -1.30 11.36 18.20
CA ASP A 4 -1.30 11.45 19.67
C ASP A 4 -2.41 10.64 20.34
N GLU A 5 -3.49 10.31 19.61
CA GLU A 5 -4.57 9.45 20.11
C GLU A 5 -4.31 7.94 19.88
N LEU A 6 -3.19 7.58 19.27
CA LEU A 6 -2.85 6.19 18.96
C LEU A 6 -2.16 5.51 20.15
N CYS A 7 -2.79 4.47 20.71
CA CYS A 7 -2.08 3.59 21.63
C CYS A 7 -1.01 2.73 20.92
N THR A 8 -0.11 2.12 21.69
CA THR A 8 0.98 1.26 21.19
C THR A 8 0.48 0.15 20.25
N TRP A 9 -0.71 -0.38 20.49
CA TRP A 9 -1.35 -1.38 19.63
C TRP A 9 -1.60 -0.87 18.21
N HIS A 10 -2.01 0.40 18.06
CA HIS A 10 -2.23 1.03 16.76
C HIS A 10 -0.92 1.38 16.05
N LEU A 11 0.09 1.83 16.81
CA LEU A 11 1.36 2.28 16.25
C LEU A 11 2.07 1.21 15.41
N ARG A 12 1.89 -0.07 15.73
CA ARG A 12 2.45 -1.17 14.92
C ARG A 12 1.99 -1.13 13.45
N TYR A 13 0.79 -0.61 13.19
CA TYR A 13 0.21 -0.50 11.85
C TYR A 13 0.58 0.82 11.17
N VAL A 14 1.32 1.70 11.86
CA VAL A 14 1.91 2.93 11.33
C VAL A 14 3.38 2.70 10.95
N VAL A 15 4.18 2.21 11.89
CA VAL A 15 5.60 1.86 11.65
C VAL A 15 5.76 0.54 10.88
N GLY A 16 4.61 -0.10 10.63
CA GLY A 16 4.35 -1.39 10.02
C GLY A 16 4.55 -1.50 8.50
N SER A 17 5.39 -0.67 7.87
CA SER A 17 5.35 -0.54 6.40
C SER A 17 5.95 -1.66 5.58
N TRP A 18 5.33 -1.86 4.41
CA TRP A 18 5.76 -2.77 3.33
C TRP A 18 6.85 -2.18 2.45
N HIS A 19 6.95 -0.85 2.40
CA HIS A 19 8.01 -0.14 1.71
C HIS A 19 8.92 0.59 2.71
N GLY A 20 10.14 0.91 2.31
CA GLY A 20 11.11 1.62 3.15
C GLY A 20 10.88 3.13 3.17
N ASP A 21 11.66 3.82 4.01
CA ASP A 21 11.56 5.26 4.27
C ASP A 21 11.55 6.12 3.01
N GLU A 22 12.35 5.77 2.01
CA GLU A 22 12.38 6.51 0.73
C GLU A 22 11.03 6.47 0.00
N CYS A 23 10.32 5.34 0.05
CA CYS A 23 8.99 5.27 -0.53
C CYS A 23 7.94 5.99 0.31
N LEU A 24 8.10 6.03 1.62
CA LEU A 24 7.23 6.84 2.48
C LEU A 24 7.46 8.34 2.23
N ALA A 25 8.71 8.76 2.02
CA ALA A 25 9.04 10.12 1.61
C ALA A 25 8.48 10.44 0.21
N TRP A 26 8.62 9.52 -0.74
CA TRP A 26 8.03 9.63 -2.07
C TRP A 26 6.50 9.78 -1.99
N ALA A 27 5.82 8.99 -1.14
CA ALA A 27 4.38 9.08 -0.96
C ALA A 27 3.93 10.46 -0.45
N ARG A 28 4.65 11.04 0.52
CA ARG A 28 4.37 12.40 1.00
C ARG A 28 4.47 13.45 -0.10
N ALA A 29 5.35 13.24 -1.07
CA ALA A 29 5.56 14.15 -2.20
C ALA A 29 4.56 13.90 -3.35
N ASN A 30 4.12 12.66 -3.59
CA ASN A 30 3.48 12.24 -4.84
C ASN A 30 2.04 11.73 -4.71
N VAL A 31 1.54 11.44 -3.51
CA VAL A 31 0.09 11.17 -3.32
C VAL A 31 -0.72 12.39 -3.76
N ASP A 32 -1.87 12.20 -4.41
CA ASP A 32 -2.70 13.30 -4.89
C ASP A 32 -3.09 14.23 -3.73
N ARG A 33 -3.00 15.55 -3.95
CA ARG A 33 -3.05 16.55 -2.85
C ARG A 33 -4.34 16.47 -2.04
N ASP A 34 -5.45 16.15 -2.67
CA ASP A 34 -6.77 16.01 -2.04
C ASP A 34 -6.89 14.75 -1.17
N LEU A 35 -6.03 13.75 -1.40
CA LEU A 35 -5.96 12.50 -0.64
C LEU A 35 -4.99 12.56 0.55
N ARG A 36 -4.10 13.57 0.64
CA ARG A 36 -3.10 13.73 1.72
C ARG A 36 -3.68 14.04 3.10
N ARG A 37 -4.98 13.87 3.29
CA ARG A 37 -5.67 14.14 4.55
C ARG A 37 -5.94 12.81 5.26
N PRO A 38 -5.79 12.74 6.60
CA PRO A 38 -6.03 11.49 7.34
C PRO A 38 -7.41 10.86 7.11
N ASP A 39 -8.43 11.66 6.78
CA ASP A 39 -9.80 11.21 6.48
C ASP A 39 -10.00 10.69 5.05
N LYS A 40 -8.98 10.77 4.19
CA LYS A 40 -9.07 10.38 2.77
C LYS A 40 -7.93 9.49 2.31
N ILE A 41 -6.84 9.39 3.07
CA ILE A 41 -5.59 8.77 2.61
C ILE A 41 -5.74 7.28 2.23
N GLY A 42 -6.71 6.56 2.80
CA GLY A 42 -7.01 5.18 2.37
C GLY A 42 -7.35 5.06 0.88
N LYS A 43 -8.00 6.09 0.31
CA LYS A 43 -8.36 6.15 -1.11
C LYS A 43 -7.15 6.27 -2.03
N ALA A 44 -5.95 6.56 -1.51
CA ALA A 44 -4.72 6.54 -2.29
C ALA A 44 -4.43 5.16 -2.89
N ALA A 45 -5.02 4.07 -2.36
CA ALA A 45 -5.00 2.76 -3.00
C ALA A 45 -5.44 2.82 -4.48
N GLN A 46 -6.43 3.66 -4.78
CA GLN A 46 -7.02 3.82 -6.11
C GLN A 46 -6.11 4.57 -7.10
N MET A 47 -4.97 5.11 -6.64
CA MET A 47 -3.96 5.70 -7.52
C MET A 47 -3.18 4.65 -8.33
N VAL A 48 -3.23 3.38 -7.92
CA VAL A 48 -2.63 2.25 -8.65
C VAL A 48 -3.65 1.69 -9.62
N GLN A 49 -3.31 1.66 -10.91
CA GLN A 49 -4.18 1.06 -11.93
C GLN A 49 -4.23 -0.47 -11.75
N TYR A 50 -5.45 -1.03 -11.76
CA TYR A 50 -5.64 -2.47 -11.71
C TYR A 50 -5.28 -3.08 -13.08
N ARG A 51 -4.20 -3.87 -13.14
CA ARG A 51 -3.65 -4.44 -14.38
C ARG A 51 -3.15 -5.86 -14.17
N ASP A 52 -3.73 -6.81 -14.92
CA ASP A 52 -3.28 -8.21 -14.96
C ASP A 52 -2.11 -8.43 -15.94
N PHE A 53 -2.00 -7.56 -16.96
CA PHE A 53 -0.97 -7.58 -17.99
C PHE A 53 -0.39 -6.18 -18.23
N ASN A 54 0.91 -6.10 -18.49
CA ASN A 54 1.56 -4.86 -18.91
C ASN A 54 1.38 -4.64 -20.43
N ASP A 55 1.87 -3.51 -20.97
CA ASP A 55 1.71 -3.17 -22.39
C ASP A 55 2.44 -4.13 -23.35
N ALA A 56 3.39 -4.92 -22.83
CA ALA A 56 4.09 -5.97 -23.55
C ALA A 56 3.40 -7.35 -23.44
N GLY A 57 2.23 -7.44 -22.80
CA GLY A 57 1.48 -8.68 -22.61
C GLY A 57 2.05 -9.63 -21.54
N VAL A 58 2.98 -9.15 -20.70
CA VAL A 58 3.55 -9.94 -19.60
C VAL A 58 2.57 -9.96 -18.43
N SER A 59 2.30 -11.13 -17.86
CA SER A 59 1.37 -11.26 -16.74
C SER A 59 1.98 -10.77 -15.44
N VAL A 60 1.17 -10.15 -14.57
CA VAL A 60 1.56 -9.78 -13.19
C VAL A 60 2.06 -10.97 -12.37
N GLN A 61 1.61 -12.18 -12.71
CA GLN A 61 2.04 -13.43 -12.07
C GLN A 61 3.51 -13.78 -12.39
N GLU A 62 4.11 -13.15 -13.41
CA GLU A 62 5.53 -13.28 -13.73
C GLU A 62 6.43 -12.38 -12.85
N GLY A 63 5.86 -11.69 -11.86
CA GLY A 63 6.60 -10.95 -10.83
C GLY A 63 7.42 -9.80 -11.41
N LEU A 64 8.73 -9.76 -11.16
CA LEU A 64 9.61 -8.67 -11.62
C LEU A 64 9.56 -8.45 -13.14
N ARG A 65 9.27 -9.50 -13.93
CA ARG A 65 9.15 -9.37 -15.39
C ARG A 65 8.00 -8.44 -15.80
N PHE A 66 6.90 -8.43 -15.05
CA PHE A 66 5.79 -7.49 -15.27
C PHE A 66 6.27 -6.03 -15.18
N TYR A 67 7.18 -5.76 -14.26
CA TYR A 67 7.78 -4.44 -14.00
C TYR A 67 9.09 -4.20 -14.78
N GLY A 68 9.36 -4.97 -15.84
CA GLY A 68 10.58 -4.82 -16.64
C GLY A 68 11.88 -5.09 -15.87
N GLY A 69 11.82 -5.88 -14.79
CA GLY A 69 12.94 -6.16 -13.89
C GLY A 69 13.05 -5.19 -12.71
N ALA A 70 12.28 -4.10 -12.69
CA ALA A 70 12.33 -3.12 -11.61
C ALA A 70 11.77 -3.68 -10.29
N LYS A 71 12.34 -3.21 -9.17
CA LYS A 71 11.78 -3.48 -7.84
C LYS A 71 10.41 -2.84 -7.72
N THR A 72 9.53 -3.49 -6.97
CA THR A 72 8.15 -3.04 -6.73
C THR A 72 8.11 -1.91 -5.71
N THR A 73 8.61 -0.74 -6.09
CA THR A 73 8.56 0.50 -5.29
C THR A 73 7.20 1.19 -5.44
N MET A 74 6.88 2.17 -4.57
CA MET A 74 5.63 2.92 -4.72
C MET A 74 5.56 3.70 -6.05
N ALA A 75 6.69 4.24 -6.52
CA ALA A 75 6.78 4.91 -7.81
C ALA A 75 6.49 3.96 -8.99
N VAL A 76 7.11 2.77 -8.98
CA VAL A 76 6.87 1.72 -9.98
C VAL A 76 5.42 1.26 -9.96
N LEU A 77 4.83 1.03 -8.78
CA LEU A 77 3.42 0.67 -8.66
C LEU A 77 2.48 1.77 -9.19
N ARG A 78 2.81 3.04 -8.96
CA ARG A 78 2.02 4.17 -9.47
C ARG A 78 2.07 4.27 -11.00
N ARG A 79 3.22 3.96 -11.60
CA ARG A 79 3.47 4.00 -13.05
C ARG A 79 2.86 2.79 -13.76
N ASP A 80 3.19 1.58 -13.30
CA ASP A 80 2.92 0.34 -14.03
C ASP A 80 1.64 -0.37 -13.59
N GLY A 81 1.10 0.00 -12.43
CA GLY A 81 -0.06 -0.67 -11.86
C GLY A 81 0.25 -2.05 -11.27
N GLY A 82 -0.79 -2.87 -11.19
CA GLY A 82 -0.73 -4.25 -10.72
C GLY A 82 -2.10 -4.72 -10.24
N VAL A 83 -2.16 -5.85 -9.55
CA VAL A 83 -3.43 -6.40 -9.04
C VAL A 83 -3.65 -6.06 -7.56
N CYS A 84 -4.65 -6.70 -6.94
CA CYS A 84 -5.08 -6.45 -5.57
C CYS A 84 -3.95 -6.28 -4.54
N GLY A 85 -2.90 -7.12 -4.61
CA GLY A 85 -1.75 -7.01 -3.72
C GLY A 85 -0.94 -5.72 -3.90
N ALA A 86 -0.79 -5.22 -5.12
CA ALA A 86 -0.11 -3.96 -5.41
C ALA A 86 -0.95 -2.77 -4.90
N VAL A 87 -2.24 -2.76 -5.22
CA VAL A 87 -3.21 -1.73 -4.80
C VAL A 87 -3.23 -1.59 -3.28
N SER A 88 -3.40 -2.70 -2.56
CA SER A 88 -3.53 -2.67 -1.11
C SER A 88 -2.23 -2.35 -0.37
N LYS A 89 -1.07 -2.78 -0.90
CA LYS A 89 0.24 -2.41 -0.33
C LYS A 89 0.60 -0.95 -0.57
N PHE A 90 0.26 -0.41 -1.75
CA PHE A 90 0.43 1.01 -2.05
C PHE A 90 -0.43 1.88 -1.12
N GLY A 91 -1.71 1.52 -0.97
CA GLY A 91 -2.61 2.22 -0.06
C GLY A 91 -2.16 2.15 1.40
N ALA A 92 -1.74 0.97 1.89
CA ALA A 92 -1.22 0.84 3.26
C ALA A 92 0.01 1.73 3.49
N SER A 93 0.95 1.74 2.55
CA SER A 93 2.17 2.55 2.66
C SER A 93 1.87 4.05 2.55
N SER A 94 0.85 4.41 1.76
CA SER A 94 0.36 5.80 1.71
C SER A 94 -0.22 6.21 3.05
N CYS A 95 -1.11 5.43 3.67
CA CYS A 95 -1.64 5.71 5.00
C CYS A 95 -0.50 5.89 6.02
N GLN A 96 0.46 4.98 6.04
CA GLN A 96 1.59 4.98 6.96
C GLN A 96 2.51 6.20 6.77
N ALA A 97 2.73 6.64 5.53
CA ALA A 97 3.49 7.86 5.22
C ALA A 97 2.87 9.12 5.88
N PHE A 98 1.56 9.12 6.10
CA PHE A 98 0.79 10.18 6.76
C PHE A 98 0.36 9.83 8.20
N GLY A 99 0.95 8.80 8.82
CA GLY A 99 0.73 8.46 10.22
C GLY A 99 -0.60 7.74 10.50
N VAL A 100 -1.29 7.24 9.49
CA VAL A 100 -2.58 6.54 9.63
C VAL A 100 -2.35 5.03 9.71
N PRO A 101 -2.85 4.34 10.76
CA PRO A 101 -2.76 2.89 10.89
C PRO A 101 -3.36 2.18 9.68
N ALA A 102 -2.59 1.27 9.05
CA ALA A 102 -3.07 0.49 7.93
C ALA A 102 -2.31 -0.83 7.76
N MET A 103 -2.96 -1.80 7.12
CA MET A 103 -2.35 -3.06 6.70
C MET A 103 -3.11 -3.67 5.52
N PRO A 104 -2.43 -4.38 4.61
CA PRO A 104 -3.10 -5.31 3.73
C PRO A 104 -3.74 -6.44 4.55
N VAL A 105 -4.89 -6.91 4.13
CA VAL A 105 -5.58 -8.08 4.67
C VAL A 105 -5.89 -9.06 3.55
N GLY A 106 -5.86 -10.36 3.87
CA GLY A 106 -6.23 -11.41 2.95
C GLY A 106 -7.74 -11.61 2.94
N GLN A 107 -8.33 -11.72 1.76
CA GLN A 107 -9.72 -12.11 1.52
C GLN A 107 -9.72 -13.33 0.58
N PRO A 108 -10.85 -14.04 0.39
CA PRO A 108 -10.93 -15.17 -0.54
C PRO A 108 -10.47 -14.77 -1.96
N GLY A 109 -9.31 -15.27 -2.39
CA GLY A 109 -8.71 -14.97 -3.69
C GLY A 109 -8.21 -13.53 -3.87
N HIS A 110 -8.13 -12.73 -2.79
CA HIS A 110 -7.98 -11.28 -2.91
C HIS A 110 -7.18 -10.66 -1.76
N CYS A 111 -6.62 -9.49 -2.02
CA CYS A 111 -5.96 -8.67 -1.01
C CYS A 111 -6.66 -7.32 -0.94
N ALA A 112 -7.11 -6.93 0.25
CA ALA A 112 -7.74 -5.65 0.51
C ALA A 112 -6.84 -4.79 1.41
N LEU A 113 -7.09 -3.47 1.42
CA LEU A 113 -6.51 -2.55 2.37
C LEU A 113 -7.45 -2.42 3.56
N LEU A 114 -6.95 -2.64 4.77
CA LEU A 114 -7.60 -2.20 6.01
C LEU A 114 -6.87 -0.96 6.53
N TRP A 115 -7.60 0.11 6.80
CA TRP A 115 -7.03 1.36 7.32
C TRP A 115 -7.93 1.98 8.38
N ARG A 116 -7.37 2.81 9.25
CA ARG A 116 -8.12 3.48 10.30
C ARG A 116 -8.71 4.79 9.77
N GLY A 117 -10.02 4.78 9.56
CA GLY A 117 -10.80 5.89 9.02
C GLY A 117 -10.85 7.13 9.93
N PRO A 118 -11.46 8.23 9.45
CA PRO A 118 -11.54 9.51 10.16
C PRO A 118 -12.16 9.43 11.56
N GLU A 119 -13.14 8.56 11.74
CA GLU A 119 -13.86 8.39 13.01
C GLU A 119 -13.12 7.46 13.99
N GLY A 120 -12.05 6.81 13.53
CA GLY A 120 -11.24 5.89 14.31
C GLY A 120 -11.60 4.42 14.13
N GLU A 121 -12.60 4.14 13.30
CA GLU A 121 -13.02 2.80 12.89
C GLU A 121 -12.10 2.22 11.80
N TRP A 122 -12.17 0.90 11.62
CA TRP A 122 -11.46 0.23 10.54
C TRP A 122 -12.30 0.20 9.27
N GLU A 123 -11.74 0.74 8.20
CA GLU A 123 -12.35 0.82 6.87
C GLU A 123 -11.59 -0.05 5.88
N LEU A 124 -12.31 -0.57 4.90
CA LEU A 124 -11.77 -1.39 3.82
C LEU A 124 -11.72 -0.59 2.51
N GLU A 125 -10.64 -0.76 1.77
CA GLU A 125 -10.48 -0.29 0.40
C GLU A 125 -10.01 -1.47 -0.45
N ASN A 126 -10.35 -1.47 -1.75
CA ASN A 126 -10.15 -2.64 -2.61
C ASN A 126 -10.76 -3.90 -1.95
N ASP A 127 -12.01 -3.82 -1.49
CA ASP A 127 -12.74 -4.88 -0.77
C ASP A 127 -13.53 -5.78 -1.73
N ASN A 128 -13.56 -7.09 -1.47
CA ASN A 128 -14.45 -8.02 -2.18
C ASN A 128 -15.29 -8.94 -1.26
N ALA A 129 -15.09 -8.90 0.06
CA ALA A 129 -15.66 -9.90 0.96
C ALA A 129 -16.02 -9.37 2.35
N GLY A 130 -15.68 -8.12 2.66
CA GLY A 130 -15.91 -7.50 3.94
C GLY A 130 -14.95 -7.94 5.06
N LEU A 131 -15.07 -7.26 6.20
CA LEU A 131 -14.17 -7.45 7.35
C LEU A 131 -14.29 -8.84 7.97
N SER A 132 -15.50 -9.40 8.01
CA SER A 132 -15.78 -10.72 8.60
C SER A 132 -15.08 -11.88 7.88
N ARG A 133 -14.70 -11.68 6.62
CA ARG A 133 -13.97 -12.66 5.79
C ARG A 133 -12.53 -12.26 5.54
N SER A 134 -12.04 -11.25 6.27
CA SER A 134 -10.67 -10.78 6.20
C SER A 134 -9.80 -11.52 7.22
N ARG A 135 -8.58 -11.86 6.81
CA ARG A 135 -7.54 -12.46 7.67
C ARG A 135 -6.25 -11.66 7.60
N MET A 136 -5.37 -11.86 8.56
CA MET A 136 -4.03 -11.28 8.53
C MET A 136 -3.33 -11.65 7.21
N HIS A 137 -2.65 -10.67 6.61
CA HIS A 137 -1.88 -10.88 5.39
C HIS A 137 -0.40 -11.12 5.76
N ASP A 138 0.00 -12.39 5.82
CA ASP A 138 1.21 -12.88 6.52
C ASP A 138 2.57 -12.52 5.91
N GLY A 139 2.64 -11.62 4.92
CA GLY A 139 3.93 -11.19 4.40
C GLY A 139 4.58 -10.19 5.33
N ILE A 140 5.72 -10.58 5.86
CA ILE A 140 6.54 -9.83 6.83
C ILE A 140 7.03 -8.48 6.26
N GLN A 141 7.02 -7.46 7.12
CA GLN A 141 7.76 -6.21 6.96
C GLN A 141 9.27 -6.46 6.82
N ARG A 142 9.87 -6.04 5.70
CA ARG A 142 11.33 -6.09 5.53
C ARG A 142 11.96 -4.77 5.97
N THR A 143 12.09 -4.54 7.27
CA THR A 143 12.74 -3.30 7.79
C THR A 143 14.27 -3.39 7.84
N TRP A 144 14.86 -4.60 7.89
CA TRP A 144 16.31 -4.79 8.07
C TRP A 144 17.09 -5.07 6.77
N ARG A 145 16.41 -5.25 5.63
CA ARG A 145 17.03 -5.31 4.31
C ARG A 145 16.48 -4.13 3.52
N GLY A 146 17.13 -2.97 3.64
CA GLY A 146 16.71 -1.73 3.00
C GLY A 146 16.24 -1.97 1.57
N VAL A 147 15.11 -1.38 1.19
CA VAL A 147 14.41 -1.72 -0.05
C VAL A 147 15.09 -1.11 -1.30
N GLY A 148 16.19 -0.38 -1.12
CA GLY A 148 16.83 0.43 -2.16
C GLY A 148 16.00 1.68 -2.47
N PRO A 149 16.46 2.51 -3.42
CA PRO A 149 15.82 3.79 -3.64
C PRO A 149 14.41 3.68 -4.19
N CYS A 150 13.54 4.61 -3.82
CA CYS A 150 12.18 4.70 -4.36
C CYS A 150 12.15 5.55 -5.63
N SER A 151 12.89 5.13 -6.66
CA SER A 151 12.96 5.77 -7.97
C SER A 151 12.12 5.03 -9.01
N GLU A 152 11.79 5.74 -10.10
CA GLU A 152 11.18 5.16 -11.30
C GLU A 152 12.19 4.39 -12.16
N GLU A 153 13.48 4.68 -11.96
CA GLU A 153 14.57 4.05 -12.71
C GLU A 153 14.86 2.65 -12.17
N ALA A 154 14.84 1.66 -13.07
CA ALA A 154 15.30 0.31 -12.79
C ALA A 154 16.79 0.36 -12.48
N GLY A 155 17.19 -0.18 -11.32
CA GLY A 155 18.60 -0.45 -11.02
C GLY A 155 19.11 -1.68 -11.75
#